data_AF-A0A7J7JUS0-F1
#
_entry.id   AF-A0A7J7JUS0-F1
#
_cell.length_a   1.000
_cell.length_b   1.000
_cell.length_c   1.000
_cell.angle_alpha   90.00
_cell.angle_beta   90.00
_cell.angle_gamma   90.00
#
_symmetry.space_group_name_H-M   'P 1'
#
loop_
_entity.id
_entity.type
_entity.pdbx_description
1 polymer ?
#
loop_
_entity_poly.entity_id
_entity_poly.type
_entity_poly.pdbx_seq_one_letter_code
_entity_poly.pdbx_strand_id
1 'polypeptide(L)'
;MLGRSLMLVCRHTVNTSTRQLSVTPAVCKAATATDPIQQLFVDKVRLYGQKSKAAGGKLVDATPEVEAKYAAEIDRVQKQFGAVSGEDFTKFPVFNFQDTELEPVGVTVETKADEVEEVAVEEQEVDNRPFFETS
;
A
#
# COMPACT_ATOMS: atom_id res chain seq x y z
N MET A 1 66.15 -15.58 -4.69
CA MET A 1 65.28 -16.63 -5.27
C MET A 1 64.12 -17.09 -4.37
N LEU A 2 63.82 -16.40 -3.24
CA LEU A 2 62.79 -16.86 -2.28
C LEU A 2 61.34 -16.40 -2.58
N GLY A 3 61.13 -15.30 -3.31
CA GLY A 3 59.79 -14.73 -3.50
C GLY A 3 58.87 -15.52 -4.43
N ARG A 4 59.43 -16.23 -5.43
CA ARG A 4 58.64 -17.02 -6.39
C ARG A 4 58.09 -18.32 -5.78
N SER A 5 58.78 -18.90 -4.81
CA SER A 5 58.31 -20.09 -4.09
C SER A 5 57.16 -19.76 -3.14
N LEU A 6 57.25 -18.63 -2.42
CA LEU A 6 56.20 -18.17 -1.50
C LEU A 6 54.88 -17.82 -2.19
N MET A 7 54.94 -17.17 -3.37
CA MET A 7 53.72 -16.88 -4.16
C MET A 7 53.06 -18.13 -4.73
N LEU A 8 53.85 -19.17 -5.10
CA LEU A 8 53.32 -20.42 -5.63
C LEU A 8 52.59 -21.22 -4.56
N VAL A 9 53.10 -21.23 -3.33
CA VAL A 9 52.45 -21.88 -2.18
C VAL A 9 51.15 -21.16 -1.82
N CYS A 10 51.14 -19.82 -1.78
CA CYS A 10 49.93 -19.05 -1.46
C CYS A 10 48.82 -19.25 -2.52
N ARG A 11 49.17 -19.25 -3.83
CA ARG A 11 48.21 -19.56 -4.91
C ARG A 11 47.71 -21.01 -4.85
N HIS A 12 48.55 -21.95 -4.45
CA HIS A 12 48.15 -23.35 -4.27
C HIS A 12 47.15 -23.50 -3.13
N THR A 13 47.43 -22.92 -1.95
CA THR A 13 46.55 -22.97 -0.78
C THR A 13 45.19 -22.31 -1.02
N VAL A 14 45.15 -21.18 -1.75
CA VAL A 14 43.89 -20.50 -2.10
C VAL A 14 43.05 -21.34 -3.08
N ASN A 15 43.67 -22.00 -4.06
CA ASN A 15 42.98 -22.88 -5.02
C ASN A 15 42.51 -24.20 -4.39
N THR A 16 43.24 -24.73 -3.39
CA THR A 16 42.79 -25.91 -2.64
C THR A 16 41.66 -25.59 -1.68
N SER A 17 41.66 -24.40 -1.05
CA SER A 17 40.61 -23.99 -0.11
C SER A 17 39.26 -23.80 -0.80
N THR A 18 39.23 -23.22 -2.00
CA THR A 18 37.98 -23.04 -2.75
C THR A 18 37.40 -24.35 -3.29
N ARG A 19 38.22 -25.40 -3.45
CA ARG A 19 37.79 -26.75 -3.87
C ARG A 19 37.36 -27.65 -2.71
N GLN A 20 37.93 -27.47 -1.52
CA GLN A 20 37.51 -28.24 -0.34
C GLN A 20 36.18 -27.72 0.25
N LEU A 21 35.87 -26.42 0.07
CA LEU A 21 34.54 -25.86 0.33
C LEU A 21 33.54 -26.07 -0.84
N SER A 22 33.95 -26.69 -1.95
CA SER A 22 33.09 -26.96 -3.12
C SER A 22 32.48 -28.37 -3.15
N VAL A 23 32.54 -29.13 -2.05
CA VAL A 23 31.72 -30.35 -1.91
C VAL A 23 30.25 -29.99 -1.61
N THR A 24 30.03 -28.80 -1.05
CA THR A 24 28.72 -28.27 -0.68
C THR A 24 27.76 -27.99 -1.85
N PRO A 25 28.14 -27.50 -3.06
CA PRO A 25 27.18 -27.29 -4.14
C PRO A 25 26.61 -28.60 -4.72
N ALA A 26 27.35 -29.72 -4.71
CA ALA A 26 26.82 -31.00 -5.17
C ALA A 26 25.93 -31.67 -4.10
N VAL A 27 26.28 -31.55 -2.82
CA VAL A 27 25.46 -32.03 -1.70
C VAL A 27 24.22 -31.14 -1.49
N CYS A 28 24.31 -29.83 -1.68
CA CYS A 28 23.15 -28.93 -1.71
C CYS A 28 22.30 -29.11 -2.98
N LYS A 29 22.88 -29.58 -4.09
CA LYS A 29 22.13 -30.05 -5.26
C LYS A 29 21.54 -31.46 -5.08
N ALA A 30 22.11 -32.31 -4.23
CA ALA A 30 21.51 -33.59 -3.84
C ALA A 30 20.46 -33.43 -2.73
N ALA A 31 20.50 -32.30 -2.00
CA ALA A 31 19.44 -31.84 -1.11
C ALA A 31 18.30 -31.12 -1.85
N THR A 32 18.22 -31.22 -3.18
CA THR A 32 17.05 -30.79 -3.95
C THR A 32 15.91 -31.78 -3.70
N ALA A 33 15.25 -31.58 -2.56
CA ALA A 33 13.98 -32.17 -2.17
C ALA A 33 13.92 -33.71 -2.22
N THR A 34 13.98 -34.28 -1.02
CA THR A 34 13.83 -35.69 -0.64
C THR A 34 12.50 -36.33 -1.13
N ASP A 35 11.56 -35.54 -1.65
CA ASP A 35 10.24 -35.96 -2.12
C ASP A 35 9.84 -35.20 -3.40
N PRO A 36 9.41 -35.90 -4.48
CA PRO A 36 8.82 -35.28 -5.68
C PRO A 36 7.74 -34.22 -5.41
N ILE A 37 6.95 -34.35 -4.34
CA ILE A 37 5.92 -33.37 -3.99
C ILE A 37 6.55 -32.03 -3.55
N GLN A 38 7.66 -32.07 -2.83
CA GLN A 38 8.36 -30.86 -2.39
C GLN A 38 9.00 -30.12 -3.57
N GLN A 39 9.50 -30.86 -4.57
CA GLN A 39 9.98 -30.26 -5.82
C GLN A 39 8.85 -29.53 -6.55
N LEU A 40 7.70 -30.20 -6.72
CA LEU A 40 6.53 -29.61 -7.36
C LEU A 40 6.06 -28.33 -6.67
N PHE A 41 6.02 -28.33 -5.33
CA PHE A 41 5.66 -27.13 -4.58
C PHE A 41 6.60 -25.96 -4.89
N VAL A 42 7.91 -26.17 -4.77
CA VAL A 42 8.92 -25.14 -5.03
C VAL A 42 8.83 -24.65 -6.48
N ASP A 43 8.61 -25.53 -7.44
CA ASP A 43 8.46 -25.18 -8.84
C ASP A 43 7.19 -24.35 -9.08
N LYS A 44 6.06 -24.68 -8.44
CA LYS A 44 4.83 -23.86 -8.53
C LYS A 44 5.01 -22.49 -7.89
N VAL A 45 5.71 -22.39 -6.76
CA VAL A 45 6.04 -21.10 -6.13
C VAL A 45 6.91 -20.25 -7.06
N ARG A 46 7.94 -20.85 -7.68
CA ARG A 46 8.81 -20.15 -8.63
C ARG A 46 8.06 -19.70 -9.88
N LEU A 47 7.25 -20.57 -10.47
CA LEU A 47 6.42 -20.28 -11.64
C LEU A 47 5.44 -19.13 -11.35
N TYR A 48 4.73 -19.18 -10.22
CA TYR A 48 3.85 -18.09 -9.81
C TYR A 48 4.64 -16.80 -9.56
N GLY A 49 5.79 -16.86 -8.90
CA GLY A 49 6.64 -15.69 -8.66
C GLY A 49 7.10 -15.02 -9.95
N GLN A 50 7.41 -15.79 -11.01
CA GLN A 50 7.74 -15.25 -12.33
C GLN A 50 6.52 -14.58 -12.97
N LYS A 51 5.35 -15.24 -12.94
CA LYS A 51 4.10 -14.70 -13.49
C LYS A 51 3.64 -13.44 -12.75
N SER A 52 3.75 -13.40 -11.43
CA SER A 52 3.42 -12.25 -10.59
C SER A 52 4.33 -11.06 -10.90
N LYS A 53 5.65 -11.29 -11.04
CA LYS A 53 6.59 -10.24 -11.46
C LYS A 53 6.29 -9.73 -12.87
N ALA A 54 5.94 -10.62 -13.81
CA ALA A 54 5.55 -10.24 -15.16
C ALA A 54 4.24 -9.44 -15.19
N ALA A 55 3.28 -9.76 -14.32
CA ALA A 55 2.02 -9.04 -14.18
C ALA A 55 2.20 -7.64 -13.53
N GLY A 56 3.32 -7.38 -12.84
CA GLY A 56 3.69 -6.03 -12.37
C GLY A 56 2.65 -5.40 -11.44
N GLY A 57 1.94 -6.19 -10.64
CA GLY A 57 0.87 -5.73 -9.74
C GLY A 57 -0.54 -5.80 -10.33
N LYS A 58 -0.69 -6.20 -11.60
CA LYS A 58 -1.99 -6.59 -12.17
C LYS A 58 -2.33 -8.03 -11.81
N LEU A 59 -3.57 -8.43 -12.10
CA LEU A 59 -4.05 -9.78 -11.85
C LEU A 59 -3.21 -10.80 -12.64
N VAL A 60 -2.69 -11.80 -11.92
CA VAL A 60 -1.82 -12.83 -12.50
C VAL A 60 -2.63 -13.74 -13.42
N ASP A 61 -2.14 -13.98 -14.64
CA ASP A 61 -2.82 -14.79 -15.67
C ASP A 61 -4.25 -14.28 -16.02
N ALA A 62 -4.49 -12.97 -15.96
CA ALA A 62 -5.78 -12.40 -16.33
C ALA A 62 -6.12 -12.62 -17.81
N THR A 63 -7.30 -13.16 -18.09
CA THR A 63 -7.88 -13.17 -19.42
C THR A 63 -8.66 -11.88 -19.65
N PRO A 64 -8.84 -11.42 -20.91
CA PRO A 64 -9.58 -10.19 -21.19
C PRO A 64 -11.03 -10.23 -20.67
N GLU A 65 -11.62 -11.42 -20.58
CA GLU A 65 -12.96 -11.59 -19.99
C GLU A 65 -12.98 -11.27 -18.48
N VAL A 66 -11.95 -11.68 -17.75
CA VAL A 66 -11.85 -11.43 -16.30
C VAL A 66 -11.62 -9.94 -16.03
N GLU A 67 -10.81 -9.27 -16.84
CA GLU A 67 -10.61 -7.82 -16.74
C GLU A 67 -11.91 -7.05 -17.03
N ALA A 68 -12.70 -7.48 -18.02
CA ALA A 68 -13.99 -6.88 -18.32
C ALA A 68 -15.00 -7.09 -17.18
N LYS A 69 -15.04 -8.28 -16.59
CA LYS A 69 -15.86 -8.56 -15.40
C LYS A 69 -15.44 -7.71 -14.21
N TYR A 70 -14.14 -7.58 -13.96
CA TYR A 70 -13.60 -6.73 -12.91
C TYR A 70 -14.04 -5.27 -13.08
N ALA A 71 -13.90 -4.71 -14.29
CA ALA A 71 -14.37 -3.35 -14.57
C ALA A 71 -15.88 -3.19 -14.34
N ALA A 72 -16.69 -4.14 -14.80
CA ALA A 72 -18.13 -4.12 -14.60
C ALA A 72 -18.54 -4.20 -13.11
N GLU A 73 -17.82 -4.97 -12.30
CA GLU A 73 -18.03 -5.04 -10.85
C GLU A 73 -17.68 -3.73 -10.16
N ILE A 74 -16.56 -3.09 -10.53
CA ILE A 74 -16.20 -1.77 -10.02
C ILE A 74 -17.27 -0.73 -10.36
N ASP A 75 -17.75 -0.70 -11.60
CA ASP A 75 -18.82 0.20 -12.04
C ASP A 75 -20.13 -0.02 -11.26
N ARG A 76 -20.46 -1.27 -10.97
CA ARG A 76 -21.65 -1.62 -10.16
C ARG A 76 -21.52 -1.08 -8.74
N VAL A 77 -20.35 -1.27 -8.12
CA VAL A 77 -20.06 -0.77 -6.76
C VAL A 77 -20.13 0.75 -6.74
N GLN A 78 -19.49 1.44 -7.69
CA GLN A 78 -19.53 2.90 -7.77
C GLN A 78 -20.96 3.45 -7.89
N LYS A 79 -21.81 2.82 -8.72
CA LYS A 79 -23.23 3.19 -8.83
C LYS A 79 -24.01 2.96 -7.54
N GLN A 80 -23.76 1.86 -6.84
CA GLN A 80 -24.45 1.54 -5.60
C GLN A 80 -24.10 2.50 -4.46
N PHE A 81 -22.86 2.98 -4.40
CA PHE A 81 -22.37 3.86 -3.35
C PHE A 81 -22.31 5.34 -3.76
N GLY A 82 -22.98 5.72 -4.84
CA GLY A 82 -23.16 7.14 -5.23
C GLY A 82 -21.95 7.80 -5.88
N ALA A 83 -20.87 7.06 -6.18
CA ALA A 83 -19.64 7.60 -6.75
C ALA A 83 -19.72 7.89 -8.27
N VAL A 84 -20.92 8.12 -8.80
CA VAL A 84 -21.15 8.39 -10.24
C VAL A 84 -20.45 9.68 -10.68
N SER A 85 -20.09 10.55 -9.72
CA SER A 85 -19.44 11.85 -9.94
C SER A 85 -17.90 11.80 -9.95
N GLY A 86 -17.27 10.61 -9.84
CA GLY A 86 -15.80 10.49 -9.78
C GLY A 86 -15.20 10.93 -8.44
N GLU A 87 -15.97 10.80 -7.36
CA GLU A 87 -15.55 11.16 -6.01
C GLU A 87 -14.46 10.23 -5.46
N ASP A 88 -13.50 10.83 -4.75
CA ASP A 88 -12.36 10.12 -4.17
C ASP A 88 -12.76 9.43 -2.86
N PHE A 89 -12.86 8.11 -2.88
CA PHE A 89 -13.21 7.29 -1.70
C PHE A 89 -12.21 7.38 -0.54
N THR A 90 -11.03 7.97 -0.75
CA THR A 90 -10.06 8.19 0.33
C THR A 90 -10.37 9.44 1.15
N LYS A 91 -11.25 10.33 0.67
CA LYS A 91 -11.61 11.58 1.32
C LYS A 91 -13.06 11.54 1.77
N PHE A 92 -13.27 11.86 3.04
CA PHE A 92 -14.60 11.94 3.61
C PHE A 92 -15.32 13.23 3.12
N PRO A 93 -16.63 13.19 2.85
CA PRO A 93 -17.37 14.37 2.39
C PRO A 93 -17.44 15.45 3.48
N VAL A 94 -17.38 16.71 3.05
CA VAL A 94 -17.63 17.86 3.93
C VAL A 94 -19.12 18.13 3.95
N PHE A 95 -19.75 17.94 5.11
CA PHE A 95 -21.16 18.24 5.27
C PHE A 95 -21.38 19.73 5.43
N ASN A 96 -22.25 20.30 4.60
CA ASN A 96 -22.76 21.65 4.75
C ASN A 96 -24.26 21.55 5.03
N PHE A 97 -24.63 21.81 6.28
CA PHE A 97 -26.02 21.84 6.70
C PHE A 97 -26.55 23.25 6.47
N GLN A 98 -27.59 23.37 5.66
CA GLN A 98 -28.33 24.63 5.51
C GLN A 98 -29.49 24.59 6.49
N ASP A 99 -29.53 25.53 7.44
CA ASP A 99 -30.67 25.66 8.33
C ASP A 99 -31.89 26.06 7.51
N THR A 100 -32.92 25.23 7.54
CA THR A 100 -34.19 25.51 6.89
C THR A 100 -35.01 26.39 7.82
N GLU A 101 -35.41 27.57 7.37
CA GLU A 101 -36.29 28.47 8.13
C GLU A 101 -37.60 27.75 8.46
N LEU A 102 -37.91 27.66 9.76
CA LEU A 102 -39.12 27.01 10.24
C LEU A 102 -40.31 27.97 10.07
N GLU A 103 -41.30 27.57 9.27
CA GLU A 103 -42.57 28.26 9.18
C GLU A 103 -43.34 28.13 10.52
N PRO A 104 -43.65 29.23 11.23
CA PRO A 104 -44.35 29.17 12.50
C PRO A 104 -45.82 28.76 12.27
N VAL A 105 -46.16 27.51 12.54
CA VAL A 105 -47.57 27.08 12.59
C VAL A 105 -48.19 27.54 13.91
N GLY A 106 -48.91 28.66 13.84
CA GLY A 106 -49.91 29.06 14.85
C GLY A 106 -49.48 30.06 15.93
N VAL A 107 -48.30 30.67 15.83
CA VAL A 107 -47.86 31.72 16.78
C VAL A 107 -47.39 32.95 16.01
N THR A 108 -48.20 34.00 15.98
CA THR A 108 -47.80 35.35 15.59
C THR A 108 -47.02 35.99 16.73
N VAL A 109 -45.69 35.86 16.71
CA VAL A 109 -44.80 36.73 17.47
C VAL A 109 -44.10 37.64 16.47
N GLU A 110 -44.43 38.93 16.51
CA GLU A 110 -43.66 39.95 15.81
C GLU A 110 -42.32 40.10 16.52
N THR A 111 -41.26 39.50 15.99
CA THR A 111 -39.90 39.91 16.33
C THR A 111 -39.61 41.18 15.55
N LYS A 112 -39.79 42.33 16.20
CA LYS A 112 -39.15 43.56 15.76
C LYS A 112 -37.65 43.32 15.73
N ALA A 113 -37.05 43.69 14.60
CA ALA A 113 -35.61 43.79 14.43
C ALA A 113 -35.07 44.82 15.43
N ASP A 114 -34.82 44.39 16.66
CA ASP A 114 -33.96 45.13 17.56
C ASP A 114 -32.52 44.95 17.09
N GLU A 115 -31.81 46.07 17.14
CA GLU A 115 -30.56 46.40 16.47
C GLU A 115 -29.47 45.34 16.64
N VAL A 116 -28.76 45.08 15.54
CA VAL A 116 -27.42 44.50 15.57
C VAL A 116 -26.51 45.54 16.22
N GLU A 117 -26.39 45.50 17.54
CA GLU A 117 -25.25 46.12 18.23
C GLU A 117 -24.03 45.23 17.93
N GLU A 118 -23.04 45.78 17.22
CA GLU A 118 -21.74 45.14 17.03
C GLU A 118 -21.07 44.98 18.40
N VAL A 119 -21.34 43.86 19.07
CA VAL A 119 -20.45 43.38 20.14
C VAL A 119 -19.26 42.78 19.44
N ALA A 120 -18.16 43.55 19.41
CA ALA A 120 -16.84 43.06 19.05
C ALA A 120 -16.52 41.81 19.88
N VAL A 121 -16.70 40.64 19.27
CA VAL A 121 -16.14 39.40 19.79
C VAL A 121 -14.66 39.46 19.44
N GLU A 122 -13.83 39.80 20.44
CA GLU A 122 -12.40 39.56 20.35
C GLU A 122 -12.20 38.07 20.04
N GLU A 123 -11.75 37.79 18.81
CA GLU A 123 -11.28 36.46 18.44
C GLU A 123 -10.04 36.17 19.29
N GLN A 124 -10.22 35.43 20.39
CA GLN A 124 -9.10 34.73 21.00
C GLN A 124 -8.65 33.66 20.01
N GLU A 125 -7.59 33.98 19.27
CA GLU A 125 -6.82 33.04 18.46
C GLU A 125 -6.30 31.92 19.38
N VAL A 126 -7.01 30.79 19.42
CA VAL A 126 -6.52 29.59 20.08
C VAL A 126 -5.37 29.06 19.23
N ASP A 127 -4.15 29.33 19.68
CA ASP A 127 -2.90 28.94 19.04
C ASP A 127 -2.91 27.41 18.81
N ASN A 128 -3.08 26.98 17.55
CA ASN A 128 -3.09 25.57 17.14
C ASN A 128 -1.66 24.98 17.09
N ARG A 129 -0.77 25.45 17.96
CA ARG A 129 0.54 24.83 18.14
C ARG A 129 0.36 23.58 18.97
N PRO A 130 0.92 22.44 18.54
CA PRO A 130 0.85 21.24 19.34
C PRO A 130 1.53 21.50 20.70
N PHE A 131 0.86 21.09 21.78
CA PHE A 131 1.21 21.37 23.17
C PHE A 131 2.70 21.18 23.53
N PHE A 132 3.41 20.31 22.80
CA PHE A 132 4.81 19.93 23.01
C PHE A 132 5.83 21.03 22.69
N GLU A 133 5.45 22.14 22.06
CA GLU A 133 6.38 23.21 21.64
C GLU A 133 6.53 24.37 22.64
N THR A 134 5.86 24.32 23.81
CA THR A 134 5.81 25.43 24.77
C THR A 134 6.75 25.31 25.98
N SER A 135 7.80 24.47 25.90
CA SER A 135 8.81 24.29 26.96
C SER A 135 10.24 24.52 26.47
#